data_AF-A0A952RRG0-F1
#
_entry.id   AF-A0A952RRG0-F1
#
_cell.length_a   1.000
_cell.length_b   1.000
_cell.length_c   1.000
_cell.angle_alpha   90.00
_cell.angle_beta   90.00
_cell.angle_gamma   90.00
#
_symmetry.space_group_name_H-M   'P 1'
#
loop_
_entity.id
_entity.type
_entity.pdbx_description
1 polymer ?
#
loop_
_entity_poly.entity_id
_entity_poly.type
_entity_poly.pdbx_seq_one_letter_code
_entity_poly.pdbx_strand_id
1 'polypeptide(L)'
;MSLLAVSTFEASTNAEGGGVNVDLDASLVVQIGLFLLLLVILKPLLFDPLLKLFEEREKRIEGTRREATKEDERSAKALAKYEGVLAKAREAGGLERDQLRAEGAKKEAEIMARVRAQTAATLEQGRKAIADEAKTARAALEAESAALGGAIASRVLGREVSP
;
A
#
# COMPACT_ATOMS: atom_id res chain seq x y z
N MET A 1 -18.43 108.72 42.40
CA MET A 1 -19.87 108.68 42.09
C MET A 1 -20.00 107.82 40.84
N SER A 2 -19.98 106.50 41.03
CA SER A 2 -21.17 105.63 41.05
C SER A 2 -21.79 105.46 39.67
N LEU A 3 -22.10 104.18 39.36
CA LEU A 3 -22.95 103.66 38.27
C LEU A 3 -22.19 103.38 36.94
N LEU A 4 -22.27 102.21 36.30
CA LEU A 4 -23.10 101.01 36.44
C LEU A 4 -22.56 99.90 35.50
N ALA A 5 -22.73 98.62 35.90
CA ALA A 5 -22.72 97.37 35.10
C ALA A 5 -21.37 96.94 34.45
N VAL A 6 -20.68 95.83 34.75
CA VAL A 6 -21.09 94.44 35.01
C VAL A 6 -22.13 93.92 34.02
N SER A 7 -21.70 93.33 32.90
CA SER A 7 -21.75 91.86 32.71
C SER A 7 -21.23 91.43 31.32
N THR A 8 -20.31 90.45 31.35
CA THR A 8 -20.31 89.20 30.56
C THR A 8 -20.46 89.26 29.03
N PHE A 9 -19.41 88.80 28.34
CA PHE A 9 -19.42 87.66 27.40
C PHE A 9 -18.32 87.89 26.35
N GLU A 10 -17.09 87.49 26.66
CA GLU A 10 -16.00 87.42 25.67
C GLU A 10 -16.25 86.23 24.74
N ALA A 11 -17.04 86.47 23.71
CA ALA A 11 -16.94 85.70 22.48
C ALA A 11 -15.65 86.13 21.76
N SER A 12 -14.52 85.58 22.19
CA SER A 12 -13.29 85.63 21.39
C SER A 12 -13.39 84.58 20.29
N THR A 13 -14.20 84.86 19.27
CA THR A 13 -14.10 84.20 17.97
C THR A 13 -12.85 84.74 17.28
N ASN A 14 -11.69 84.20 17.64
CA ASN A 14 -10.48 84.36 16.83
C ASN A 14 -10.61 83.40 15.65
N ALA A 15 -11.30 83.89 14.62
CA ALA A 15 -11.05 83.47 13.27
C ALA A 15 -9.64 83.97 12.89
N GLU A 16 -8.62 83.16 13.17
CA GLU A 16 -7.34 83.34 12.48
C GLU A 16 -7.43 82.68 11.12
N GLY A 17 -7.50 83.56 10.12
CA GLY A 17 -7.36 83.23 8.72
C GLY A 17 -6.02 82.57 8.44
N GLY A 18 -6.07 81.63 7.51
CA GLY A 18 -4.90 80.97 6.95
C GLY A 18 -3.91 81.98 6.36
N GLY A 19 -2.74 82.03 6.97
CA GLY A 19 -1.53 82.59 6.42
C GLY A 19 -0.37 81.86 7.07
N VAL A 20 0.11 80.80 6.42
CA VAL A 20 1.36 80.14 6.84
C VAL A 20 2.50 81.08 6.46
N ASN A 21 2.85 82.00 7.37
CA ASN A 21 4.13 82.67 7.31
C ASN A 21 5.15 81.68 7.87
N VAL A 22 5.94 81.09 6.98
CA VAL A 22 7.10 80.29 7.34
C VAL A 22 8.22 81.25 7.75
N ASP A 23 8.10 81.81 8.94
CA ASP A 23 9.27 82.37 9.63
C ASP A 23 10.08 81.18 10.14
N LEU A 24 11.28 81.01 9.59
CA LEU A 24 12.28 80.03 10.04
C LEU A 24 12.79 80.43 11.43
N ASP A 25 11.93 80.32 12.43
CA ASP A 25 12.21 80.73 13.80
C ASP A 25 12.13 79.54 14.77
N ALA A 26 12.66 79.74 15.97
CA ALA A 26 12.81 78.69 16.99
C ALA A 26 11.53 77.88 17.27
N SER A 27 10.35 78.46 17.03
CA SER A 27 9.04 77.80 17.07
C SER A 27 8.93 76.61 16.10
N LEU A 28 9.50 76.70 14.90
CA LEU A 28 9.51 75.62 13.91
C LEU A 28 10.39 74.46 14.37
N VAL A 29 11.53 74.75 15.00
CA VAL A 29 12.41 73.74 15.61
C VAL A 29 11.72 73.06 16.80
N VAL A 30 11.04 73.83 17.66
CA VAL A 30 10.26 73.29 18.78
C VAL A 30 9.09 72.44 18.28
N GLN A 31 8.40 72.85 17.21
CA GLN A 31 7.29 72.10 16.60
C GLN A 31 7.77 70.79 15.95
N ILE A 32 8.92 70.81 15.26
CA ILE A 32 9.56 69.58 14.75
C ILE A 32 9.97 68.67 15.92
N GLY A 33 10.55 69.22 16.99
CA GLY A 33 10.92 68.46 18.18
C GLY A 33 9.72 67.78 18.84
N LEU A 34 8.60 68.49 18.97
CA LEU A 34 7.35 67.94 19.50
C LEU A 34 6.77 66.87 18.57
N PHE A 35 6.81 67.08 17.25
CA PHE A 35 6.38 66.09 16.27
C PHE A 35 7.25 64.83 16.31
N LEU A 36 8.57 64.97 16.39
CA LEU A 36 9.50 63.86 16.51
C LEU A 36 9.31 63.12 17.84
N LEU A 37 9.11 63.82 18.95
CA LEU A 37 8.79 63.22 20.24
C LEU A 37 7.50 62.39 20.15
N LEU A 38 6.45 62.95 19.54
CA LEU A 38 5.19 62.25 19.29
C LEU A 38 5.39 61.00 18.42
N LEU A 39 6.18 61.12 17.34
CA LEU A 39 6.48 60.00 16.43
C LEU A 39 7.25 58.90 17.16
N VAL A 40 8.24 59.25 17.97
CA VAL A 40 9.03 58.30 18.78
C VAL A 40 8.14 57.57 19.78
N ILE A 41 7.17 58.24 20.40
CA ILE A 41 6.20 57.62 21.32
C ILE A 41 5.19 56.75 20.55
N LEU A 42 4.74 57.20 19.38
CA LEU A 42 3.71 56.53 18.60
C LEU A 42 4.25 55.30 17.84
N LYS A 43 5.54 55.29 17.48
CA LYS A 43 6.23 54.17 16.83
C LYS A 43 6.04 52.84 17.58
N PRO A 44 6.38 52.71 18.87
CA PRO A 44 6.16 51.48 19.64
C PRO A 44 4.70 51.28 20.05
N LEU A 45 3.92 52.37 20.21
CA LEU A 45 2.54 52.29 20.70
C LEU A 45 1.54 51.85 19.62
N LEU A 46 1.76 52.23 18.35
CA LEU A 46 0.78 52.03 17.28
C LEU A 46 1.36 51.32 16.06
N PHE A 47 2.52 51.74 15.54
CA PHE A 47 3.06 51.14 14.32
C PHE A 47 3.52 49.70 14.53
N ASP A 48 4.31 49.45 15.59
CA ASP A 48 4.78 48.10 15.92
C ASP A 48 3.63 47.08 16.14
N PRO A 49 2.56 47.36 16.94
CA PRO A 49 1.44 46.42 17.08
C PRO A 49 0.60 46.29 15.80
N LEU A 50 0.46 47.34 14.99
CA LEU A 50 -0.28 47.27 13.74
C LEU A 50 0.42 46.38 12.70
N LEU A 51 1.74 46.52 12.56
CA LEU A 51 2.54 45.67 11.68
C LEU A 51 2.51 44.20 12.15
N LYS A 52 2.67 43.96 13.45
CA LYS A 52 2.56 42.61 14.02
C LYS A 52 1.20 41.96 13.74
N LEU A 53 0.11 42.72 13.81
CA LEU A 53 -1.22 42.21 13.52
C LEU A 53 -1.39 41.83 12.04
N PHE A 54 -0.82 42.62 11.12
CA PHE A 54 -0.83 42.28 9.70
C PHE A 54 0.03 41.05 9.40
N GLU A 55 1.26 40.98 9.92
CA GLU A 55 2.12 39.80 9.78
C GLU A 55 1.46 38.55 10.38
N GLU A 56 0.79 38.67 11.52
CA GLU A 56 0.12 37.54 12.15
C GLU A 56 -1.06 37.06 11.31
N ARG A 57 -1.88 37.97 10.75
CA ARG A 57 -2.98 37.61 9.85
C ARG A 57 -2.48 36.96 8.57
N GLU A 58 -1.45 37.52 7.95
CA GLU A 58 -0.85 36.98 6.73
C GLU A 58 -0.23 35.60 7.00
N LYS A 59 0.54 35.47 8.09
CA LYS A 59 1.12 34.20 8.52
C LYS A 59 0.08 33.16 8.90
N ARG A 60 -1.04 33.54 9.53
CA ARG A 60 -2.14 32.60 9.82
C ARG A 60 -2.79 32.13 8.53
N ILE A 61 -3.14 33.04 7.61
CA ILE A 61 -3.85 32.67 6.37
C ILE A 61 -2.93 31.87 5.44
N GLU A 62 -1.73 32.35 5.17
CA GLU A 62 -0.77 31.64 4.33
C GLU A 62 -0.26 30.38 4.99
N GLY A 63 0.02 30.41 6.29
CA GLY A 63 0.49 29.26 7.06
C GLY A 63 -0.54 28.13 7.05
N THR A 64 -1.80 28.43 7.37
CA THR A 64 -2.88 27.44 7.37
C THR A 64 -3.11 26.87 5.97
N ARG A 65 -3.04 27.71 4.92
CA ARG A 65 -3.16 27.25 3.53
C ARG A 65 -2.00 26.33 3.13
N ARG A 66 -0.76 26.70 3.46
CA ARG A 66 0.43 25.89 3.17
C ARG A 66 0.41 24.57 3.96
N GLU A 67 -0.06 24.59 5.21
CA GLU A 67 -0.22 23.39 6.02
C GLU A 67 -1.29 22.46 5.45
N ALA A 68 -2.45 23.00 5.06
CA ALA A 68 -3.51 22.22 4.40
C ALA A 68 -2.99 21.57 3.10
N THR A 69 -2.32 22.32 2.22
CA THR A 69 -1.75 21.76 0.99
C THR A 69 -0.69 20.70 1.28
N LYS A 70 0.16 20.89 2.29
CA LYS A 70 1.15 19.87 2.68
C LYS A 70 0.49 18.60 3.21
N GLU A 71 -0.59 18.74 3.97
CA GLU A 71 -1.30 17.60 4.53
C GLU A 71 -2.09 16.84 3.44
N ASP A 72 -2.69 17.56 2.49
CA ASP A 72 -3.32 16.98 1.31
C ASP A 72 -2.29 16.22 0.47
N GLU A 73 -1.12 16.81 0.21
CA GLU A 73 -0.03 16.13 -0.50
C GLU A 73 0.47 14.89 0.24
N ARG A 74 0.62 14.96 1.57
CA ARG A 74 1.04 13.82 2.39
C ARG A 74 0.00 12.71 2.33
N SER A 75 -1.27 13.06 2.46
CA SER A 75 -2.40 12.12 2.36
C SER A 75 -2.46 11.46 1.00
N ALA A 76 -2.33 12.25 -0.09
CA ALA A 76 -2.28 11.73 -1.45
C ALA A 76 -1.07 10.81 -1.68
N LYS A 77 0.12 11.19 -1.19
CA LYS A 77 1.33 10.35 -1.26
C LYS A 77 1.17 9.07 -0.45
N ALA A 78 0.54 9.13 0.72
CA ALA A 78 0.28 7.96 1.56
C ALA A 78 -0.71 7.01 0.89
N LEU A 79 -1.78 7.53 0.30
CA LEU A 79 -2.77 6.76 -0.45
C LEU A 79 -2.14 6.08 -1.67
N ALA A 80 -1.37 6.82 -2.48
CA ALA A 80 -0.67 6.27 -3.64
C ALA A 80 0.34 5.17 -3.24
N LYS A 81 1.04 5.34 -2.12
CA LYS A 81 1.93 4.29 -1.57
C LYS A 81 1.13 3.06 -1.13
N TYR A 82 0.01 3.26 -0.43
CA TYR A 82 -0.84 2.17 0.03
C TYR A 82 -1.41 1.37 -1.14
N GLU A 83 -1.97 2.05 -2.14
CA GLU A 83 -2.46 1.44 -3.38
C GLU A 83 -1.35 0.70 -4.12
N GLY A 84 -0.15 1.28 -4.20
CA GLY A 84 1.02 0.65 -4.80
C GLY A 84 1.46 -0.62 -4.07
N VAL A 85 1.45 -0.62 -2.73
CA VAL A 85 1.75 -1.81 -1.92
C VAL A 85 0.68 -2.88 -2.13
N LEU A 86 -0.59 -2.50 -2.17
CA LEU A 86 -1.69 -3.42 -2.37
C LEU A 86 -1.68 -4.05 -3.77
N ALA A 87 -1.34 -3.27 -4.80
CA ALA A 87 -1.15 -3.76 -6.16
C ALA A 87 0.00 -4.77 -6.24
N LYS A 88 1.16 -4.44 -5.66
CA LYS A 88 2.32 -5.35 -5.59
C LYS A 88 2.01 -6.63 -4.81
N ALA A 89 1.27 -6.54 -3.71
CA ALA A 89 0.88 -7.71 -2.93
C ALA A 89 -0.07 -8.63 -3.72
N ARG A 90 -1.01 -8.05 -4.48
CA ARG A 90 -1.90 -8.82 -5.38
C ARG A 90 -1.13 -9.50 -6.51
N GLU A 91 -0.18 -8.79 -7.12
CA GLU A 91 0.67 -9.34 -8.17
C GLU A 91 1.54 -10.48 -7.63
N ALA A 92 2.23 -10.27 -6.52
CA ALA A 92 3.04 -11.28 -5.86
C ALA A 92 2.21 -12.51 -5.47
N GLY A 93 1.03 -12.32 -4.87
CA GLY A 93 0.12 -13.42 -4.53
C GLY A 93 -0.45 -14.13 -5.76
N GLY A 94 -0.67 -13.42 -6.87
CA GLY A 94 -1.05 -14.01 -8.15
C GLY A 94 0.04 -14.92 -8.70
N LEU A 95 1.27 -14.40 -8.76
CA LEU A 95 2.45 -15.13 -9.21
C LEU A 95 2.72 -16.37 -8.36
N GLU A 96 2.66 -16.25 -7.03
CA GLU A 96 2.85 -17.38 -6.11
C GLU A 96 1.79 -18.47 -6.31
N ARG A 97 0.52 -18.07 -6.48
CA ARG A 97 -0.56 -19.03 -6.78
C ARG A 97 -0.35 -19.75 -8.10
N ASP A 98 0.10 -19.04 -9.13
CA ASP A 98 0.34 -19.64 -10.43
C ASP A 98 1.57 -20.56 -10.43
N GLN A 99 2.61 -20.19 -9.68
CA GLN A 99 3.75 -21.08 -9.41
C GLN A 99 3.33 -22.35 -8.68
N LEU A 100 2.56 -22.23 -7.59
CA LEU A 100 2.05 -23.38 -6.84
C LEU A 100 1.16 -24.29 -7.69
N ARG A 101 0.31 -23.72 -8.56
CA ARG A 101 -0.48 -24.50 -9.52
C ARG A 101 0.39 -25.24 -10.52
N ALA A 102 1.38 -24.55 -11.09
CA ALA A 102 2.29 -25.16 -12.06
C ALA A 102 3.12 -26.28 -11.43
N GLU A 103 3.62 -26.09 -10.22
CA GLU A 103 4.31 -27.13 -9.44
C GLU A 103 3.39 -28.29 -9.07
N GLY A 104 2.16 -27.99 -8.65
CA GLY A 104 1.14 -28.99 -8.37
C GLY A 104 0.83 -29.86 -9.59
N ALA A 105 0.59 -29.24 -10.74
CA ALA A 105 0.35 -29.95 -11.99
C ALA A 105 1.55 -30.80 -12.43
N LYS A 106 2.79 -30.31 -12.24
CA LYS A 106 4.00 -31.09 -12.51
C LYS A 106 4.11 -32.31 -11.59
N LYS A 107 3.91 -32.14 -10.29
CA LYS A 107 3.93 -33.25 -9.32
C LYS A 107 2.83 -34.27 -9.60
N GLU A 108 1.63 -33.81 -9.92
CA GLU A 108 0.53 -34.69 -10.32
C GLU A 108 0.90 -35.50 -11.57
N ALA A 109 1.43 -34.85 -12.62
CA ALA A 109 1.87 -35.52 -13.83
C ALA A 109 2.98 -36.55 -13.56
N GLU A 110 3.94 -36.22 -12.70
CA GLU A 110 5.03 -37.11 -12.28
C GLU A 110 4.50 -38.34 -11.52
N ILE A 111 3.62 -38.13 -10.54
CA ILE A 111 2.99 -39.20 -9.76
C ILE A 111 2.19 -40.11 -10.69
N MET A 112 1.38 -39.53 -11.59
CA MET A 112 0.58 -40.31 -12.55
C MET A 112 1.45 -41.09 -13.53
N ALA A 113 2.56 -40.51 -14.00
CA ALA A 113 3.53 -41.22 -14.84
C ALA A 113 4.17 -42.38 -14.09
N ARG A 114 4.58 -42.17 -12.82
CA ARG A 114 5.17 -43.20 -11.98
C ARG A 114 4.20 -44.35 -11.70
N VAL A 115 2.95 -44.03 -11.36
CA VAL A 115 1.91 -45.03 -11.13
C VAL A 115 1.65 -45.83 -12.40
N ARG A 116 1.50 -45.18 -13.56
CA ARG A 116 1.32 -45.87 -14.85
C ARG A 116 2.50 -46.81 -15.16
N ALA A 117 3.74 -46.37 -14.94
CA ALA A 117 4.91 -47.19 -15.14
C ALA A 117 4.94 -48.41 -14.19
N GLN A 118 4.61 -48.21 -12.92
CA GLN A 118 4.50 -49.30 -11.94
C GLN A 118 3.39 -50.28 -12.31
N THR A 119 2.19 -49.80 -12.67
CA THR A 119 1.10 -50.66 -13.11
C THR A 119 1.46 -51.46 -14.36
N ALA A 120 2.13 -50.84 -15.33
CA ALA A 120 2.59 -51.53 -16.53
C ALA A 120 3.61 -52.63 -16.19
N ALA A 121 4.57 -52.35 -15.31
CA ALA A 121 5.55 -53.32 -14.84
C ALA A 121 4.89 -54.49 -14.09
N THR A 122 3.95 -54.21 -13.17
CA THR A 122 3.21 -55.24 -12.44
C THR A 122 2.37 -56.09 -13.39
N LEU A 123 1.73 -55.49 -14.39
CA LEU A 123 0.96 -56.23 -15.40
C LEU A 123 1.85 -57.14 -16.24
N GLU A 124 3.03 -56.67 -16.64
CA GLU A 124 3.99 -57.48 -17.39
C GLU A 124 4.53 -58.65 -16.55
N GLN A 125 4.87 -58.39 -15.28
CA GLN A 125 5.27 -59.45 -14.34
C GLN A 125 4.16 -60.48 -14.13
N GLY A 126 2.91 -60.03 -13.93
CA GLY A 126 1.75 -60.91 -13.80
C GLY A 126 1.51 -61.76 -15.05
N ARG A 127 1.64 -61.19 -16.25
CA ARG A 127 1.55 -61.93 -17.52
C ARG A 127 2.65 -63.00 -17.65
N LYS A 128 3.88 -62.68 -17.25
CA LYS A 128 4.99 -63.65 -17.25
C LYS A 128 4.71 -64.79 -16.26
N ALA A 129 4.29 -64.48 -15.03
CA ALA A 129 3.95 -65.48 -14.03
C ALA A 129 2.81 -66.41 -14.49
N ILE A 130 1.74 -65.88 -15.09
CA ILE A 130 0.64 -66.67 -15.65
C ILE A 130 1.14 -67.57 -16.79
N ALA A 131 2.02 -67.07 -17.67
CA ALA A 131 2.56 -67.87 -18.76
C ALA A 131 3.45 -69.01 -18.26
N ASP A 132 4.26 -68.76 -17.23
CA ASP A 132 5.11 -69.78 -16.60
C ASP A 132 4.26 -70.83 -15.89
N GLU A 133 3.24 -70.42 -15.14
CA GLU A 133 2.31 -71.33 -14.45
C GLU A 133 1.45 -72.15 -15.43
N ALA A 134 1.05 -71.56 -16.55
CA ALA A 134 0.38 -72.31 -17.62
C ALA A 134 1.31 -73.37 -18.24
N LYS A 135 2.61 -73.08 -18.36
CA LYS A 135 3.60 -74.03 -18.90
C LYS A 135 3.84 -75.19 -17.92
N THR A 136 3.98 -74.91 -16.64
CA THR A 136 4.14 -75.96 -15.61
C THR A 136 2.90 -76.83 -15.50
N ALA A 137 1.70 -76.23 -15.49
CA ALA A 137 0.43 -76.96 -15.46
C ALA A 137 0.26 -77.87 -16.69
N ARG A 138 0.61 -77.40 -17.89
CA ARG A 138 0.59 -78.23 -19.11
C ARG A 138 1.55 -79.41 -19.02
N ALA A 139 2.78 -79.20 -18.57
CA ALA A 139 3.76 -80.28 -18.40
C ALA A 139 3.28 -81.33 -17.38
N ALA A 140 2.66 -80.90 -16.28
CA ALA A 140 2.06 -81.81 -15.30
C ALA A 140 0.90 -82.63 -15.89
N LEU A 141 0.00 -81.97 -16.65
CA LEU A 141 -1.10 -82.65 -17.32
C LEU A 141 -0.61 -83.64 -18.38
N GLU A 142 0.44 -83.33 -19.15
CA GLU A 142 1.04 -84.27 -20.10
C GLU A 142 1.61 -85.51 -19.40
N ALA A 143 2.29 -85.33 -18.27
CA ALA A 143 2.81 -86.43 -17.46
C ALA A 143 1.69 -87.30 -16.87
N GLU A 144 0.63 -86.69 -16.33
CA GLU A 144 -0.56 -87.42 -15.85
C GLU A 144 -1.28 -88.14 -16.99
N SER A 145 -1.39 -87.51 -18.16
CA SER A 145 -2.02 -88.11 -19.34
C SER A 145 -1.26 -89.35 -19.82
N ALA A 146 0.07 -89.30 -19.83
CA ALA A 146 0.91 -90.44 -20.17
C ALA A 146 0.77 -91.58 -19.14
N ALA A 147 0.73 -91.25 -17.85
CA ALA A 147 0.51 -92.23 -16.78
C ALA A 147 -0.87 -92.89 -16.86
N LEU A 148 -1.93 -92.10 -17.10
CA LEU A 148 -3.29 -92.60 -17.30
C LEU A 148 -3.41 -93.45 -18.58
N GLY A 149 -2.77 -93.02 -19.68
CA GLY A 149 -2.71 -93.78 -20.92
C GLY A 149 -2.05 -95.15 -20.74
N GLY A 150 -0.92 -95.21 -20.02
CA GLY A 150 -0.26 -96.46 -19.65
C GLY A 150 -1.13 -97.36 -18.76
N ALA A 151 -1.83 -96.78 -17.79
CA ALA A 151 -2.76 -97.51 -16.93
C ALA A 151 -3.99 -98.06 -17.68
N ILE A 152 -4.49 -97.35 -18.69
CA ILE A 152 -5.57 -97.83 -19.55
C ILE A 152 -5.06 -98.94 -20.49
N ALA A 153 -3.90 -98.74 -21.12
CA ALA A 153 -3.30 -99.72 -22.03
C ALA A 153 -3.01 -101.05 -21.30
N SER A 154 -2.48 -101.00 -20.07
CA SER A 154 -2.23 -102.20 -19.26
C SER A 154 -3.53 -102.93 -18.87
N ARG A 155 -4.61 -102.19 -18.58
CA ARG A 155 -5.93 -102.77 -18.29
C ARG A 155 -6.59 -103.43 -19.50
N VAL A 156 -6.41 -102.88 -20.70
CA VAL A 156 -7.00 -103.41 -21.94
C VAL A 156 -6.22 -104.60 -22.48
N LEU A 157 -4.89 -104.61 -22.36
CA LEU A 157 -4.01 -105.66 -22.87
C LEU A 157 -3.82 -106.85 -21.91
N GLY A 158 -4.30 -106.76 -20.67
CA GLY A 158 -4.33 -107.89 -19.73
C GLY A 158 -2.97 -108.44 -19.32
N ARG A 159 -1.86 -107.79 -19.69
CA ARG A 159 -0.50 -108.15 -19.26
C ARG A 159 0.35 -106.90 -19.19
N GLU A 160 1.11 -106.79 -18.10
CA GLU A 160 1.99 -105.66 -17.83
C GLU A 160 3.01 -105.51 -18.95
N VAL A 161 2.93 -104.39 -19.66
CA VAL A 161 3.97 -103.97 -20.60
C VAL A 161 4.77 -102.88 -19.90
N SER A 162 6.06 -103.16 -19.75
CA SER A 162 7.12 -102.28 -19.27
C SER A 162 8.30 -102.45 -20.23
N PRO A 163 9.14 -101.43 -20.48
CA PRO A 163 8.98 -99.99 -20.27
C PRO A 163 8.70 -99.22 -21.57
#